data_AF-A0A398BZI6-F1
#
_entry.id   AF-A0A398BZI6-F1
#
_cell.length_a   1.000
_cell.length_b   1.000
_cell.length_c   1.000
_cell.angle_alpha   90.00
_cell.angle_beta   90.00
_cell.angle_gamma   90.00
#
_symmetry.space_group_name_H-M   'P 1'
#
loop_
_entity.id
_entity.type
_entity.pdbx_description
1 polymer ?
#
loop_
_entity_poly.entity_id
_entity_poly.type
_entity_poly.pdbx_seq_one_letter_code
_entity_poly.pdbx_strand_id
1 'polypeptide(L)' 'MTSSPENLGSGVPKQTGHGDKLLKPTIPGIKAVASGPNPLMGKATLNAKDALEEEARARAEKTARLRAARQERDTDKTR' A
#
# COMPACT_ATOMS: atom_id res chain seq x y z
N MET A 1 -34.13 -32.03 -39.05
CA MET A 1 -32.91 -32.10 -39.89
C MET A 1 -31.94 -31.05 -39.39
N THR A 2 -30.67 -31.42 -39.34
CA THR A 2 -29.58 -30.89 -38.51
C THR A 2 -29.20 -29.45 -38.84
N SER A 3 -29.35 -28.54 -37.90
CA SER A 3 -28.75 -27.20 -37.95
C SER A 3 -27.25 -27.33 -37.68
N SER A 4 -26.48 -27.70 -38.70
CA SER A 4 -25.01 -27.73 -38.60
C SER A 4 -24.49 -26.30 -38.46
N PRO A 5 -23.61 -26.01 -37.48
CA PRO A 5 -23.03 -24.67 -37.27
C PRO A 5 -22.16 -24.19 -38.45
N GLU A 6 -21.84 -25.07 -39.39
CA GLU A 6 -21.03 -24.79 -40.59
C GLU A 6 -21.72 -23.84 -41.57
N ASN A 7 -23.06 -23.73 -41.52
CA ASN A 7 -23.82 -22.86 -42.43
C ASN A 7 -23.88 -21.39 -42.01
N LEU A 8 -23.27 -20.99 -40.89
CA LEU A 8 -23.33 -19.62 -40.38
C LEU A 8 -22.29 -18.68 -41.03
N GLY A 9 -21.39 -19.19 -41.87
CA GLY A 9 -20.23 -18.44 -42.38
C GLY A 9 -20.27 -18.05 -43.86
N SER A 10 -21.29 -18.41 -44.63
CA SER A 10 -21.26 -18.31 -46.09
C SER A 10 -21.48 -16.90 -46.67
N GLY A 11 -21.78 -15.90 -45.83
CA GLY A 11 -22.04 -14.52 -46.27
C GLY A 11 -21.16 -13.45 -45.63
N VAL A 12 -20.26 -13.81 -44.71
CA VAL A 12 -19.42 -12.83 -44.03
C VAL A 12 -18.11 -12.68 -44.81
N PRO A 13 -17.79 -11.48 -45.32
CA PRO A 13 -16.49 -11.25 -45.94
C PRO A 13 -15.39 -11.59 -44.93
N LYS A 14 -14.38 -12.37 -45.34
CA LYS A 14 -13.21 -12.61 -44.49
C LYS A 14 -12.59 -11.26 -44.14
N GLN A 15 -12.44 -10.97 -42.84
CA GLN A 15 -11.82 -9.73 -42.39
C GLN A 15 -10.37 -9.68 -42.90
N THR A 16 -10.13 -8.89 -43.94
CA THR A 16 -8.80 -8.58 -44.47
C THR A 16 -8.22 -7.39 -43.70
N GLY A 17 -7.74 -7.66 -42.50
CA GLY A 17 -7.08 -6.71 -41.60
C GLY A 17 -6.69 -7.42 -40.31
N HIS A 18 -5.68 -6.91 -39.57
CA HIS A 18 -5.03 -7.56 -38.40
C HIS A 18 -5.99 -8.39 -37.51
N GLY A 19 -6.19 -9.66 -37.89
CA GLY A 19 -7.24 -10.52 -37.36
C GLY A 19 -7.10 -10.69 -35.86
N ASP A 20 -7.93 -9.97 -35.11
CA ASP A 20 -8.08 -9.98 -33.65
C ASP A 20 -6.78 -9.82 -32.84
N LYS A 21 -5.71 -9.36 -33.48
CA LYS A 21 -4.46 -9.07 -32.79
C LYS A 21 -4.57 -7.68 -32.19
N LEU A 22 -4.82 -7.63 -30.87
CA LEU A 22 -4.70 -6.42 -30.07
C LEU A 22 -3.37 -5.72 -30.44
N LEU A 23 -3.47 -4.52 -31.00
CA LEU A 23 -2.33 -3.64 -31.24
C LEU A 23 -1.69 -3.38 -29.88
N LYS A 24 -0.55 -4.05 -29.61
CA LYS A 24 0.24 -3.73 -28.43
C LYS A 24 0.67 -2.27 -28.58
N PRO A 25 0.31 -1.36 -27.65
CA PRO A 25 0.86 -0.02 -27.68
C PRO A 25 2.36 -0.14 -27.38
N THR A 26 3.17 -0.19 -28.43
CA THR A 26 4.61 0.00 -28.30
C THR A 26 4.83 1.48 -28.03
N ILE A 27 4.80 1.87 -26.76
CA ILE A 27 5.32 3.17 -26.33
C ILE A 27 6.83 2.97 -26.18
N PRO A 28 7.67 3.45 -27.11
CA PRO A 28 9.11 3.37 -26.92
C PRO A 28 9.47 4.22 -25.70
N GLY A 29 9.95 3.57 -24.63
CA GLY A 29 10.57 4.25 -23.49
C GLY A 29 10.02 3.94 -22.11
N ILE A 30 8.89 3.23 -21.97
CA ILE A 30 8.40 2.85 -20.63
C ILE A 30 9.07 1.54 -20.21
N LYS A 31 10.28 1.65 -19.64
CA LYS A 31 10.82 0.57 -18.80
C LYS A 31 9.86 0.42 -17.63
N ALA A 32 9.26 -0.76 -17.47
CA ALA A 32 8.53 -1.09 -16.26
C ALA A 32 9.49 -0.89 -15.08
N VAL A 33 9.27 0.18 -14.30
CA VAL A 33 9.98 0.38 -13.04
C VAL A 33 9.51 -0.76 -12.16
N ALA A 34 10.38 -1.75 -11.96
CA ALA A 34 10.14 -2.78 -10.97
C ALA A 34 9.83 -2.08 -9.65
N SER A 35 8.66 -2.35 -9.08
CA SER A 35 8.29 -1.94 -7.72
C SER A 35 9.14 -2.76 -6.73
N GLY A 36 10.44 -2.51 -6.71
CA GLY A 36 11.31 -2.95 -5.62
C GLY A 36 10.92 -2.22 -4.33
N PRO A 37 11.34 -2.72 -3.16
CA PRO A 37 11.11 -2.04 -1.90
C PRO A 37 11.63 -0.60 -2.01
N ASN A 38 10.70 0.35 -1.95
CA ASN A 38 10.97 1.76 -2.23
C ASN A 38 11.95 2.28 -1.16
N PRO A 39 13.24 2.50 -1.47
CA PRO A 39 14.24 2.88 -0.48
C PRO A 39 14.08 4.35 -0.04
N LEU A 40 13.13 5.06 -0.65
CA LEU A 40 12.70 6.41 -0.29
C LEU A 40 11.82 6.41 0.97
N MET A 41 12.27 5.76 2.05
CA MET A 41 11.99 6.28 3.39
C MET A 41 12.71 7.63 3.48
N GLY A 42 12.09 8.67 2.94
CA GLY A 42 12.66 10.01 2.90
C GLY A 42 12.89 10.56 4.30
N LYS A 43 13.71 11.61 4.41
CA LYS A 43 14.05 12.31 5.67
C LYS A 43 12.83 12.59 6.57
N ALA A 44 11.66 12.82 5.99
CA ALA A 44 10.40 12.98 6.71
C ALA A 44 10.03 11.77 7.59
N THR A 45 10.28 10.55 7.13
CA THR A 45 9.99 9.31 7.89
C THR A 45 10.96 9.10 9.06
N LEU A 46 12.21 9.56 8.95
CA LEU A 46 13.17 9.55 10.05
C LEU A 46 12.77 10.57 11.12
N ASN A 47 12.50 11.81 10.71
CA ASN A 47 12.07 12.87 11.62
C ASN A 47 10.76 12.51 12.36
N ALA A 48 9.84 11.81 11.68
CA ALA A 48 8.61 11.35 12.30
C ALA A 48 8.85 10.30 13.41
N LYS A 49 9.84 9.41 13.24
CA LYS A 49 10.20 8.44 14.27
C LYS A 49 10.79 9.14 15.49
N ASP A 50 11.71 10.07 15.29
CA ASP A 50 12.35 10.81 16.38
C ASP A 50 11.32 11.58 17.22
N ALA A 51 10.37 12.25 16.57
CA ALA A 51 9.29 12.97 17.25
C ALA A 51 8.38 12.04 18.07
N LEU A 52 8.05 10.85 17.55
CA LEU A 52 7.24 9.86 18.27
C LEU A 52 7.99 9.27 19.47
N GLU A 53 9.30 9.06 19.35
CA GLU A 53 10.14 8.57 20.45
C GLU A 53 10.31 9.61 21.57
N GLU A 54 10.44 10.89 21.21
CA GLU A 54 10.46 11.99 22.18
C GLU A 54 9.12 12.08 22.92
N GLU A 55 8.00 12.00 22.20
CA GLU A 55 6.67 12.03 22.82
C GLU A 55 6.43 10.82 23.72
N ALA A 56 6.87 9.62 23.30
CA ALA A 56 6.80 8.41 24.11
C ALA A 56 7.59 8.55 25.41
N ARG A 57 8.79 9.13 25.36
CA ARG A 57 9.61 9.43 26.55
C ARG A 57 8.92 10.41 27.49
N ALA A 58 8.41 11.53 26.96
CA ALA A 58 7.70 12.51 27.76
C ALA A 58 6.44 11.94 28.44
N ARG A 59 5.68 11.09 27.73
CA ARG A 59 4.55 10.35 28.31
C ARG A 59 5.01 9.40 29.41
N ALA A 60 6.07 8.62 29.18
CA ALA A 60 6.59 7.68 30.18
C ALA A 60 7.00 8.40 31.47
N GLU A 61 7.73 9.51 31.37
CA GLU A 61 8.14 10.32 32.52
C GLU A 61 6.93 10.88 33.30
N LYS A 62 5.96 11.47 32.59
CA LYS A 62 4.74 11.98 33.23
C LYS A 62 3.99 10.87 33.96
N THR A 63 3.89 9.70 33.35
CA THR A 63 3.20 8.55 33.93
C THR A 63 3.94 8.01 35.15
N ALA A 64 5.28 7.99 35.12
CA ALA A 64 6.11 7.61 36.25
C ALA A 64 5.94 8.58 37.43
N ARG A 65 5.99 9.90 37.18
CA ARG A 65 5.75 10.92 38.22
C ARG A 65 4.36 10.79 38.84
N LEU A 66 3.34 10.59 38.01
CA LEU A 66 1.96 10.40 38.50
C LEU A 66 1.83 9.12 39.33
N ARG A 67 2.49 8.02 38.92
CA ARG A 67 2.51 6.77 39.68
C ARG A 67 3.19 6.95 41.03
N ALA A 68 4.34 7.63 41.07
CA ALA A 68 5.07 7.91 42.31
C ALA A 68 4.22 8.74 43.29
N ALA A 69 3.61 9.84 42.81
CA ALA A 69 2.74 10.68 43.64
C ALA A 69 1.50 9.92 44.17
N ARG A 70 0.95 8.99 43.37
CA ARG A 70 -0.15 8.12 43.82
C ARG A 70 0.31 7.15 44.90
N GLN A 71 1.48 6.53 44.73
CA GLN A 71 2.04 5.62 45.72
C GLN A 71 2.29 6.32 47.05
N GLU A 72 2.90 7.52 47.03
CA GLU A 72 3.13 8.33 48.23
C GLU A 72 1.82 8.64 48.97
N ARG A 73 0.81 9.13 48.24
CA ARG A 73 -0.52 9.38 48.81
C ARG A 73 -1.16 8.11 49.38
N ASP A 74 -1.05 7.00 48.67
CA ASP A 74 -1.68 5.75 49.08
C ASP A 74 -0.95 5.16 50.32
N THR A 75 0.36 5.34 50.45
CA THR A 75 1.11 4.98 51.66
C THR A 75 0.77 5.88 52.85
N ASP A 76 0.62 7.19 52.64
CA ASP A 76 0.25 8.14 53.70
C ASP A 76 -1.15 7.88 54.25
N LYS A 77 -2.07 7.39 53.42
CA LYS A 77 -3.45 7.09 53.82
C LYS A 77 -3.59 5.80 54.63
N THR A 78 -2.56 4.95 54.64
CA THR A 78 -2.53 3.66 55.34
C THR A 78 -1.76 3.68 56.66
N ARG A 79 -1.19 4.82 57.04
CA ARG A 79 -0.51 5.04 58.33
C ARG A 79 -1.44 5.76 59.32
#